data_AF-A0A3N1KA47-F1
#
_entry.id   AF-A0A3N1KA47-F1
#
_cell.length_a   1.000
_cell.length_b   1.000
_cell.length_c   1.000
_cell.angle_alpha   90.00
_cell.angle_beta   90.00
_cell.angle_gamma   90.00
#
_symmetry.space_group_name_H-M   'P 1'
#
loop_
_entity.id
_entity.type
_entity.pdbx_description
1 polymer ?
#
loop_
_entity_poly.entity_id
_entity_poly.type
_entity_poly.pdbx_seq_one_letter_code
_entity_poly.pdbx_strand_id
1 'polypeptide(L)'
;MNDTFSTSASASEECDPEDRWLDLDKSWREFQRLLTWSHRVPADTGFDLVRGDVTYPEGYENGYLCHYGILTPEEAEVVARELAHIDKVDVLAMYVENGRVGDRLREDVSYVGYHLERAKEFVSRRAAAGEGIVYRIG
;
A
#
# COMPACT_ATOMS: atom_id res chain seq x y z
N MET A 1 -18.22 -5.66 -56.95
CA MET A 1 -17.01 -5.75 -56.11
C MET A 1 -17.05 -4.54 -55.21
N ASN A 2 -17.61 -4.68 -54.01
CA ASN A 2 -17.62 -3.64 -52.98
C ASN A 2 -16.73 -4.13 -51.84
N ASP A 3 -15.54 -3.53 -51.74
CA ASP A 3 -14.64 -3.76 -50.61
C ASP A 3 -15.20 -3.05 -49.39
N THR A 4 -15.57 -3.86 -48.39
CA THR A 4 -15.97 -3.37 -47.08
C THR A 4 -14.70 -3.24 -46.25
N PHE A 5 -14.25 -2.00 -46.03
CA PHE A 5 -13.24 -1.69 -45.02
C PHE A 5 -13.79 -2.02 -43.64
N SER A 6 -13.33 -3.13 -43.08
CA SER A 6 -13.58 -3.48 -41.68
C SER A 6 -12.54 -2.76 -40.82
N THR A 7 -12.92 -1.59 -40.31
CA THR A 7 -12.16 -0.92 -39.25
C THR A 7 -12.32 -1.74 -37.98
N SER A 8 -11.32 -2.55 -37.65
CA SER A 8 -11.21 -3.15 -36.32
C SER A 8 -10.92 -2.03 -35.32
N ALA A 9 -11.97 -1.58 -34.63
CA ALA A 9 -11.85 -0.80 -33.43
C ALA A 9 -11.02 -1.62 -32.42
N SER A 10 -9.77 -1.21 -32.20
CA SER A 10 -9.00 -1.63 -31.04
C SER A 10 -9.82 -1.23 -29.81
N ALA A 11 -10.38 -2.23 -29.14
CA ALA A 11 -10.97 -2.05 -27.83
C ALA A 11 -9.85 -1.52 -26.93
N SER A 12 -9.92 -0.23 -26.62
CA SER A 12 -9.17 0.36 -25.53
C SER A 12 -9.53 -0.43 -24.27
N GLU A 13 -8.59 -1.22 -23.76
CA GLU A 13 -8.68 -1.81 -22.44
C GLU A 13 -8.97 -0.67 -21.47
N GLU A 14 -10.19 -0.64 -20.94
CA GLU A 14 -10.55 0.22 -19.82
C GLU A 14 -9.72 -0.25 -18.63
N CYS A 15 -8.54 0.34 -18.47
CA CYS A 15 -7.69 0.16 -17.30
C CYS A 15 -8.48 0.65 -16.10
N ASP A 16 -8.80 -0.27 -15.18
CA ASP A 16 -9.50 0.04 -13.95
C ASP A 16 -8.72 1.17 -13.25
N PRO A 17 -9.34 2.29 -12.84
CA PRO A 17 -8.64 3.33 -12.08
C PRO A 17 -7.92 2.75 -10.85
N GLU A 18 -8.42 1.66 -10.24
CA GLU A 18 -7.75 0.95 -9.15
C GLU A 18 -6.47 0.23 -9.56
N ASP A 19 -6.24 0.02 -10.86
CA ASP A 19 -4.94 -0.48 -11.32
C ASP A 19 -3.87 0.60 -11.12
N ARG A 20 -4.19 1.89 -11.33
CA ARG A 20 -3.16 2.94 -11.41
C ARG A 20 -2.71 3.48 -10.06
N TRP A 21 -3.54 3.38 -9.03
CA TRP A 21 -3.24 3.89 -7.71
C TRP A 21 -3.96 3.08 -6.63
N LEU A 22 -3.36 3.05 -5.44
CA LEU A 22 -3.93 2.43 -4.25
C LEU A 22 -4.07 3.49 -3.15
N ASP A 23 -5.25 3.56 -2.54
CA ASP A 23 -5.48 4.31 -1.32
C ASP A 23 -5.42 3.37 -0.11
N LEU A 24 -4.52 3.66 0.83
CA LEU A 24 -4.45 2.95 2.13
C LEU A 24 -5.36 3.59 3.19
N ASP A 25 -6.01 4.71 2.87
CA ASP A 25 -6.75 5.56 3.79
C ASP A 25 -5.89 5.83 5.05
N LYS A 26 -6.47 5.88 6.24
CA LYS A 26 -5.76 6.06 7.51
C LYS A 26 -4.90 4.86 7.92
N SER A 27 -4.90 3.77 7.16
CA SER A 27 -4.14 2.55 7.51
C SER A 27 -2.64 2.72 7.32
N TRP A 28 -2.15 3.77 6.65
CA TRP A 28 -0.72 3.98 6.45
C TRP A 28 0.08 4.00 7.76
N ARG A 29 -0.48 4.58 8.85
CA ARG A 29 0.16 4.56 10.18
C ARG A 29 0.21 3.16 10.78
N GLU A 30 -0.82 2.36 10.54
CA GLU A 30 -0.86 0.96 11.01
C GLU A 30 0.12 0.10 10.20
N PHE A 31 0.31 0.39 8.91
CA PHE A 31 1.35 -0.24 8.10
C PHE A 31 2.76 0.09 8.61
N GLN A 32 3.03 1.36 8.95
CA GLN A 32 4.30 1.75 9.55
C GLN A 32 4.60 0.93 10.81
N ARG A 33 3.61 0.75 11.68
CA ARG A 33 3.74 -0.10 12.89
C ARG A 33 3.96 -1.56 12.53
N LEU A 34 3.19 -2.08 11.59
CA LEU A 34 3.24 -3.49 11.17
C LEU A 34 4.61 -3.85 10.58
N LEU A 35 5.18 -2.93 9.80
CA LEU A 35 6.44 -3.13 9.07
C LEU A 35 7.68 -2.89 9.94
N THR A 36 7.58 -2.04 10.96
CA THR A 36 8.65 -1.81 11.95
C THR A 36 8.54 -2.70 13.19
N TRP A 37 7.58 -3.61 13.21
CA TRP A 37 7.31 -4.46 14.35
C TRP A 37 8.49 -5.41 14.63
N SER A 38 8.95 -5.42 15.88
CA SER A 38 10.26 -5.86 16.39
C SER A 38 10.64 -7.34 16.18
N HIS A 39 9.75 -8.15 15.62
CA HIS A 39 10.02 -9.56 15.34
C HIS A 39 10.30 -9.86 13.86
N ARG A 40 10.31 -8.86 12.98
CA ARG A 40 10.63 -9.03 11.56
C ARG A 40 12.06 -8.58 11.26
N VAL A 41 12.86 -9.49 10.69
CA VAL A 41 14.22 -9.22 10.18
C VAL A 41 14.25 -9.62 8.71
N PRO A 42 14.68 -8.74 7.78
CA PRO A 42 15.07 -7.34 8.00
C PRO A 42 13.85 -6.44 8.24
N ALA A 43 13.89 -5.61 9.29
CA ALA A 43 12.78 -4.76 9.71
C ALA A 43 12.48 -3.59 8.75
N ASP A 44 13.34 -3.32 7.77
CA ASP A 44 13.34 -2.01 7.10
C ASP A 44 12.84 -2.01 5.67
N THR A 45 12.89 -3.13 4.94
CA THR A 45 12.71 -3.07 3.47
C THR A 45 11.25 -2.94 3.05
N GLY A 46 10.31 -3.55 3.78
CA GLY A 46 8.88 -3.33 3.53
C GLY A 46 8.41 -1.93 3.94
N PHE A 47 9.09 -1.30 4.91
CA PHE A 47 8.75 0.02 5.45
C PHE A 47 8.88 1.13 4.40
N ASP A 48 9.69 0.93 3.35
CA ASP A 48 9.93 1.92 2.30
C ASP A 48 8.64 2.34 1.57
N LEU A 49 7.62 1.48 1.51
CA LEU A 49 6.31 1.78 0.94
C LEU A 49 5.55 2.88 1.69
N VAL A 50 5.83 3.03 2.98
CA VAL A 50 5.13 3.96 3.88
C VAL A 50 6.10 4.80 4.70
N ARG A 51 7.35 4.97 4.22
CA ARG A 51 8.34 5.80 4.92
C ARG A 51 7.91 7.27 4.88
N GLY A 52 8.15 7.99 5.97
CA GLY A 52 7.82 9.41 6.11
C GLY A 52 6.74 9.68 7.14
N ASP A 53 6.34 10.94 7.29
CA ASP A 53 5.27 11.34 8.20
C ASP A 53 4.59 12.62 7.70
N VAL A 54 3.35 12.83 8.13
CA VAL A 54 2.59 14.06 7.89
C VAL A 54 3.00 15.10 8.91
N THR A 55 3.44 16.26 8.44
CA THR A 55 3.89 17.34 9.33
C THR A 55 2.90 18.50 9.35
N TYR A 56 2.76 19.13 10.53
CA TYR A 56 1.89 20.29 10.76
C TYR A 56 2.74 21.49 11.20
N PRO A 57 3.55 22.07 10.29
CA PRO A 57 4.53 23.09 10.65
C PRO A 57 3.89 24.35 11.24
N GLU A 58 2.67 24.67 10.82
CA GLU A 58 1.91 25.84 11.27
C GLU A 58 0.75 25.47 12.21
N GLY A 59 0.75 24.24 12.74
CA GLY A 59 -0.32 23.71 13.60
C GLY A 59 -1.49 23.12 12.84
N TYR A 60 -2.33 22.34 13.55
CA TYR A 60 -3.39 21.51 12.96
C TYR A 60 -4.46 22.27 12.18
N GLU A 61 -4.70 23.54 12.53
CA GLU A 61 -5.71 24.39 11.88
C GLU A 61 -5.25 24.93 10.51
N ASN A 62 -3.94 24.99 10.26
CA ASN A 62 -3.35 25.55 9.04
C ASN A 62 -3.03 24.48 7.99
N GLY A 63 -3.54 23.27 8.18
CA GLY A 63 -3.33 22.14 7.28
C GLY A 63 -2.01 21.41 7.53
N TYR A 64 -1.72 20.48 6.63
CA TYR A 64 -0.57 19.59 6.75
C TYR A 64 0.27 19.60 5.48
N LEU A 65 1.56 19.30 5.63
CA LEU A 65 2.44 18.98 4.51
C LEU A 65 2.46 17.47 4.31
N CYS A 66 2.13 17.08 3.07
CA CYS A 66 2.22 15.69 2.65
C CYS A 66 3.68 15.26 2.55
N HIS A 67 3.94 13.99 2.85
CA HIS A 67 5.16 13.33 2.45
C HIS A 67 4.98 12.70 1.06
N TYR A 68 6.04 12.73 0.26
CA TYR A 68 6.09 12.02 -1.02
C TYR A 68 7.36 11.18 -1.06
N GLY A 69 7.23 9.95 -1.54
CA GLY A 69 8.35 9.04 -1.74
C GLY A 69 8.23 8.31 -3.06
N ILE A 70 9.36 7.72 -3.47
CA ILE A 70 9.48 6.95 -4.71
C ILE A 70 10.20 5.65 -4.37
N LEU A 71 9.70 4.56 -4.92
CA LEU A 71 10.37 3.27 -4.99
C LEU A 71 10.79 3.02 -6.44
N THR A 72 12.05 2.66 -6.66
CA THR A 72 12.49 2.12 -7.96
C THR A 72 11.82 0.77 -8.23
N PRO A 73 11.84 0.25 -9.47
CA PRO A 73 11.36 -1.09 -9.77
C PRO A 73 11.97 -2.18 -8.87
N GLU A 74 13.27 -2.08 -8.59
CA GLU A 74 14.00 -3.02 -7.74
C GLU A 74 13.53 -2.93 -6.28
N GLU A 75 13.34 -1.72 -5.76
CA GLU A 75 12.79 -1.50 -4.42
C GLU A 75 11.35 -2.01 -4.31
N ALA A 76 10.53 -1.79 -5.35
CA ALA A 76 9.17 -2.31 -5.41
C ALA A 76 9.13 -3.85 -5.40
N GLU A 77 10.06 -4.52 -6.06
CA GLU A 77 10.19 -5.99 -6.01
C GLU A 77 10.53 -6.50 -4.61
N VAL A 78 11.44 -5.80 -3.92
CA VAL A 78 11.79 -6.17 -2.54
C VAL A 78 10.61 -5.96 -1.62
N VAL A 79 9.92 -4.81 -1.70
CA VAL A 79 8.71 -4.54 -0.93
C VAL A 79 7.63 -5.58 -1.21
N ALA A 80 7.39 -5.95 -2.48
CA ALA A 80 6.41 -6.97 -2.84
C ALA A 80 6.68 -8.30 -2.13
N ARG A 81 7.95 -8.71 -2.10
CA ARG A 81 8.40 -9.95 -1.44
C ARG A 81 8.18 -9.88 0.07
N GLU A 82 8.54 -8.78 0.70
CA GLU A 82 8.34 -8.58 2.15
C GLU A 82 6.86 -8.59 2.53
N LEU A 83 6.02 -7.87 1.76
CA LEU A 83 4.57 -7.84 2.01
C LEU A 83 3.92 -9.22 1.87
N ALA A 84 4.42 -10.07 0.97
CA ALA A 84 3.90 -11.43 0.78
C ALA A 84 4.04 -12.31 2.04
N HIS A 85 4.95 -11.97 2.94
CA HIS A 85 5.17 -12.67 4.22
C HIS A 85 4.37 -12.10 5.39
N ILE A 86 3.55 -11.08 5.19
CA ILE A 86 2.69 -10.51 6.23
C ILE A 86 1.28 -11.04 6.04
N ASP A 87 0.61 -11.45 7.11
CA ASP A 87 -0.78 -11.87 7.05
C ASP A 87 -1.64 -11.17 8.12
N LYS A 88 -2.91 -11.55 8.18
CA LYS A 88 -3.87 -10.99 9.13
C LYS A 88 -3.57 -11.38 10.59
N VAL A 89 -2.84 -12.47 10.82
CA VAL A 89 -2.37 -12.88 12.14
C VAL A 89 -1.30 -11.92 12.63
N ASP A 90 -0.40 -11.46 11.76
CA ASP A 90 0.57 -10.41 12.11
C ASP A 90 -0.12 -9.11 12.51
N VAL A 91 -1.16 -8.70 11.79
CA VAL A 91 -1.96 -7.52 12.13
C VAL A 91 -2.60 -7.66 13.52
N LEU A 92 -3.15 -8.84 13.82
CA LEU A 92 -3.71 -9.13 15.14
C LEU A 92 -2.63 -9.08 16.23
N ALA A 93 -1.48 -9.72 15.98
CA ALA A 93 -0.37 -9.77 16.93
C ALA A 93 0.16 -8.37 17.24
N MET A 94 0.38 -7.55 16.20
CA MET A 94 0.75 -6.14 16.33
C MET A 94 -0.21 -5.39 17.26
N TYR A 95 -1.53 -5.54 17.10
CA TYR A 95 -2.49 -4.84 17.96
C TYR A 95 -2.51 -5.34 19.40
N VAL A 96 -2.43 -6.66 19.59
CA VAL A 96 -2.39 -7.26 20.93
C VAL A 96 -1.17 -6.78 21.71
N GLU A 97 0.00 -6.73 21.07
CA GLU A 97 1.24 -6.25 21.70
C GLU A 97 1.18 -4.77 22.07
N ASN A 98 0.50 -3.95 21.27
CA ASN A 98 0.22 -2.55 21.58
C ASN A 98 -0.89 -2.37 22.63
N GLY A 99 -1.33 -3.43 23.30
CA GLY A 99 -2.34 -3.39 24.36
C GLY A 99 -3.76 -3.13 23.88
N ARG A 100 -4.02 -3.21 22.58
CA ARG A 100 -5.34 -2.97 22.00
C ARG A 100 -6.18 -4.23 22.13
N VAL A 101 -7.19 -4.18 22.99
CA VAL A 101 -8.12 -5.29 23.29
C VAL A 101 -9.58 -4.83 23.25
N GLY A 102 -10.50 -5.79 23.10
CA GLY A 102 -11.94 -5.55 23.16
C GLY A 102 -12.64 -5.49 21.80
N ASP A 103 -13.88 -5.04 21.80
CA ASP A 103 -14.83 -5.26 20.69
C ASP A 103 -14.38 -4.66 19.35
N ARG A 104 -13.63 -3.56 19.37
CA ARG A 104 -13.13 -2.90 18.16
C ARG A 104 -11.94 -3.60 17.50
N LEU A 105 -11.23 -4.48 18.22
CA LEU A 105 -10.03 -5.15 17.71
C LEU A 105 -10.32 -5.94 16.42
N ARG A 106 -11.47 -6.62 16.36
CA ARG A 106 -11.86 -7.40 15.18
C ARG A 106 -12.09 -6.53 13.95
N GLU A 107 -12.70 -5.36 14.16
CA GLU A 107 -12.97 -4.38 13.11
C GLU A 107 -11.65 -3.77 12.62
N ASP A 108 -10.79 -3.34 13.54
CA ASP A 108 -9.47 -2.76 13.25
C ASP A 108 -8.58 -3.77 12.47
N VAL A 109 -8.53 -5.03 12.91
CA VAL A 109 -7.77 -6.10 12.23
C VAL A 109 -8.35 -6.41 10.86
N SER A 110 -9.67 -6.35 10.70
CA SER A 110 -10.31 -6.59 9.40
C SER A 110 -10.10 -5.44 8.43
N TYR A 111 -10.13 -4.21 8.93
CA TYR A 111 -9.88 -3.01 8.15
C TYR A 111 -8.42 -2.93 7.68
N VAL A 112 -7.45 -3.09 8.57
CA VAL A 112 -6.03 -3.11 8.17
C VAL A 112 -5.71 -4.32 7.30
N GLY A 113 -6.30 -5.49 7.60
CA GLY A 113 -6.14 -6.69 6.78
C GLY A 113 -6.68 -6.53 5.35
N TYR A 114 -7.79 -5.81 5.17
CA TYR A 114 -8.31 -5.48 3.84
C TYR A 114 -7.30 -4.65 3.04
N HIS A 115 -6.77 -3.59 3.64
CA HIS A 115 -5.77 -2.74 3.00
C HIS A 115 -4.45 -3.47 2.73
N LEU A 116 -4.04 -4.38 3.62
CA LEU A 116 -2.85 -5.22 3.44
C LEU A 116 -2.97 -6.09 2.18
N GLU A 117 -4.10 -6.76 1.97
CA GLU A 117 -4.28 -7.59 0.78
C GLU A 117 -4.29 -6.75 -0.50
N ARG A 118 -4.93 -5.58 -0.49
CA ARG A 118 -4.87 -4.65 -1.62
C ARG A 118 -3.45 -4.15 -1.89
N ALA A 119 -2.67 -3.86 -0.84
CA ALA A 119 -1.28 -3.46 -0.98
C ALA A 119 -0.41 -4.56 -1.58
N LYS A 120 -0.54 -5.80 -1.11
CA LYS A 120 0.15 -6.95 -1.70
C LYS A 120 -0.15 -7.10 -3.18
N GLU A 121 -1.43 -7.05 -3.53
CA GLU A 121 -1.86 -7.18 -4.93
C GLU A 121 -1.31 -6.04 -5.79
N PHE A 122 -1.46 -4.80 -5.35
CA PHE A 122 -0.99 -3.63 -6.08
C PHE A 122 0.53 -3.67 -6.29
N VAL A 123 1.30 -3.82 -5.20
CA VAL A 123 2.77 -3.79 -5.25
C VAL A 123 3.32 -4.99 -6.04
N SER A 124 2.76 -6.19 -5.87
CA SER A 124 3.18 -7.36 -6.64
C SER A 124 2.93 -7.20 -8.14
N ARG A 125 1.80 -6.61 -8.56
CA ARG A 125 1.53 -6.31 -9.97
C ARG A 125 2.53 -5.29 -10.54
N ARG A 126 2.82 -4.21 -9.81
CA ARG A 126 3.81 -3.19 -10.24
C ARG A 126 5.22 -3.77 -10.34
N ALA A 127 5.63 -4.56 -9.35
CA ALA A 127 6.90 -5.27 -9.37
C ALA A 127 7.00 -6.25 -10.55
N ALA A 128 5.95 -7.04 -10.81
CA ALA A 128 5.92 -7.98 -11.94
C ALA A 128 5.97 -7.27 -13.31
N ALA A 129 5.47 -6.04 -13.39
CA ALA A 129 5.56 -5.19 -14.58
C ALA A 129 6.92 -4.48 -14.71
N GLY A 130 7.82 -4.58 -13.72
CA GLY A 130 9.08 -3.85 -13.69
C GLY A 130 8.91 -2.35 -13.48
N GLU A 131 7.85 -1.94 -12.79
CA GLU A 131 7.50 -0.54 -12.54
C GLU A 131 7.86 -0.10 -11.12
N GLY A 132 8.28 1.16 -11.00
CA GLY A 132 8.43 1.83 -9.72
C GLY A 132 7.11 2.31 -9.15
N ILE A 133 7.12 2.79 -7.90
CA ILE A 133 5.93 3.28 -7.20
C ILE A 133 6.19 4.70 -6.70
N VAL A 134 5.26 5.61 -6.94
CA VAL A 134 5.23 6.91 -6.27
C VAL A 134 4.13 6.87 -5.23
N TYR A 135 4.44 7.27 -4.00
CA TYR A 135 3.45 7.31 -2.92
C TYR A 135 3.39 8.69 -2.27
N ARG A 136 2.24 8.95 -1.66
CA ARG A 136 1.94 10.17 -0.91
C ARG A 136 1.33 9.78 0.44
N ILE A 137 1.79 10.41 1.51
CA ILE A 137 1.19 10.31 2.84
C ILE A 137 0.69 11.71 3.23
N GLY A 138 -0.59 11.81 3.60
CA GLY A 138 -1.28 13.08 3.87
C GLY A 138 -2.54 12.87 4.68
#